data_AF-A0AAF0EGU4-F1
#
_entry.id   AF-A0AAF0EGU4-F1
#
_cell.length_a   1.000
_cell.length_b   1.000
_cell.length_c   1.000
_cell.angle_alpha   90.00
_cell.angle_beta   90.00
_cell.angle_gamma   90.00
#
_symmetry.space_group_name_H-M   'P 1'
#
loop_
_entity.id
_entity.type
_entity.pdbx_description
1 polymer ?
#
loop_
_entity_poly.entity_id
_entity_poly.type
_entity_poly.pdbx_seq_one_letter_code
_entity_poly.pdbx_strand_id
1 'polypeptide(L)'
;MPWAPQRQGDALAHAWPLTTHQLLAYVLAQWRATRAQSPTAHLSDRDAFLASMPSDFPTVPLTWALEGDTQLLKALPPLAARLHEKVQARFEEDWCRLEALNDATHASIWASIASPGTEALRPSKADVLWGWLCVNSRCVYMDLRYVRHEDNFTLAPLLDMANHTSAAGQECKVRFSEEGMELCAQRALREGDEVCITYGPHANATLLVEYGFLIAHQEGTGDVWDGNPHAELVVDNAIAERFRAEGDMGAWKMQRLEEEGYSGYATTR
;
A
#
# COMPACT_ATOMS: atom_id res chain seq x y z
N MET A 1 -28.41 1.54 -2.33
CA MET A 1 -27.53 1.80 -3.48
C MET A 1 -26.20 1.15 -3.17
N PRO A 2 -25.65 0.32 -4.06
CA PRO A 2 -24.31 -0.23 -3.88
C PRO A 2 -23.32 0.92 -3.78
N TRP A 3 -22.41 0.82 -2.83
CA TRP A 3 -21.44 1.86 -2.55
C TRP A 3 -20.36 1.83 -3.63
N ALA A 4 -20.33 2.85 -4.49
CA ALA A 4 -19.38 2.96 -5.58
C ALA A 4 -18.61 4.29 -5.49
N PRO A 5 -17.30 4.29 -5.80
CA PRO A 5 -16.57 5.53 -6.03
C PRO A 5 -17.22 6.33 -7.18
N GLN A 6 -17.10 7.66 -7.13
CA GLN A 6 -17.78 8.54 -8.08
C GLN A 6 -17.06 8.53 -9.43
N ARG A 7 -17.77 8.20 -10.52
CA ARG A 7 -17.24 8.31 -11.88
C ARG A 7 -17.40 9.72 -12.43
N GLN A 8 -16.58 10.04 -13.43
CA GLN A 8 -16.72 11.30 -14.18
C GLN A 8 -18.13 11.41 -14.79
N GLY A 9 -18.86 12.46 -14.39
CA GLY A 9 -20.22 12.73 -14.88
C GLY A 9 -21.36 12.23 -13.96
N ASP A 10 -21.05 11.51 -12.89
CA ASP A 10 -22.07 11.05 -11.92
C ASP A 10 -22.57 12.22 -11.05
N ALA A 11 -23.88 12.25 -10.78
CA ALA A 11 -24.46 13.08 -9.73
C ALA A 11 -23.96 12.62 -8.35
N LEU A 12 -23.81 13.54 -7.39
CA LEU A 12 -23.37 13.22 -6.02
C LEU A 12 -24.38 12.30 -5.32
N ALA A 13 -24.11 10.99 -5.33
CA ALA A 13 -24.97 9.98 -4.70
C ALA A 13 -24.72 9.84 -3.18
N HIS A 14 -23.51 10.16 -2.72
CA HIS A 14 -23.08 9.99 -1.33
C HIS A 14 -22.25 11.20 -0.86
N ALA A 15 -22.49 11.68 0.36
CA ALA A 15 -21.78 12.84 0.92
C ALA A 15 -20.28 12.55 1.18
N TRP A 16 -19.90 11.28 1.40
CA TRP A 16 -18.50 10.84 1.56
C TRP A 16 -18.30 9.39 1.14
N PRO A 17 -18.06 9.08 -0.15
CA PRO A 17 -17.75 7.72 -0.60
C PRO A 17 -16.43 7.22 0.01
N LEU A 18 -16.43 5.97 0.51
CA LEU A 18 -15.22 5.16 0.77
C LEU A 18 -14.32 5.20 -0.45
N THR A 19 -13.02 5.25 -0.21
CA THR A 19 -12.03 5.13 -1.27
C THR A 19 -12.00 3.71 -1.83
N THR A 20 -11.46 3.54 -3.03
CA THR A 20 -11.26 2.19 -3.57
C THR A 20 -10.30 1.35 -2.71
N HIS A 21 -9.31 1.99 -2.08
CA HIS A 21 -8.46 1.33 -1.10
C HIS A 21 -9.27 0.73 0.07
N GLN A 22 -10.12 1.55 0.71
CA GLN A 22 -11.00 1.12 1.81
C GLN A 22 -11.95 0.00 1.38
N LEU A 23 -12.54 0.11 0.18
CA LEU A 23 -13.46 -0.90 -0.35
C LEU A 23 -12.78 -2.24 -0.58
N LEU A 24 -11.64 -2.25 -1.27
CA LEU A 24 -10.88 -3.47 -1.56
C LEU A 24 -10.38 -4.13 -0.27
N ALA A 25 -9.89 -3.32 0.68
CA ALA A 25 -9.40 -3.81 1.97
C ALA A 25 -10.55 -4.46 2.77
N TYR A 26 -11.73 -3.83 2.77
CA TYR A 26 -12.89 -4.36 3.49
C TYR A 26 -13.46 -5.62 2.84
N VAL A 27 -13.48 -5.69 1.51
CA VAL A 27 -13.87 -6.89 0.75
C VAL A 27 -12.98 -8.08 1.12
N LEU A 28 -11.66 -7.88 1.15
CA LEU A 28 -10.69 -8.89 1.57
C LEU A 28 -10.94 -9.31 3.02
N ALA A 29 -11.14 -8.34 3.92
CA ALA A 29 -11.39 -8.60 5.33
C ALA A 29 -12.68 -9.43 5.56
N GLN A 30 -13.78 -9.06 4.88
CA GLN A 30 -15.05 -9.81 4.90
C GLN A 30 -14.85 -11.24 4.40
N TRP A 31 -14.11 -11.40 3.29
CA TRP A 31 -13.81 -12.72 2.76
C TRP A 31 -13.01 -13.56 3.75
N ARG A 32 -11.94 -13.01 4.35
CA ARG A 32 -11.09 -13.72 5.32
C ARG A 32 -11.89 -14.16 6.54
N ALA A 33 -12.66 -13.26 7.14
CA ALA A 33 -13.48 -13.54 8.30
C ALA A 33 -14.49 -14.67 8.00
N THR A 34 -15.18 -14.58 6.87
CA THR A 34 -16.20 -15.57 6.45
C THR A 34 -15.57 -16.93 6.10
N ARG A 35 -14.42 -16.92 5.39
CA ARG A 35 -13.64 -18.12 5.04
C ARG A 35 -13.15 -18.86 6.28
N ALA A 36 -12.73 -18.14 7.33
CA ALA A 36 -12.27 -18.76 8.57
C ALA A 36 -13.35 -19.61 9.26
N GLN A 37 -14.62 -19.19 9.18
CA GLN A 37 -15.75 -19.97 9.71
C GLN A 37 -16.26 -21.04 8.75
N SER A 38 -16.10 -20.84 7.45
CA SER A 38 -16.55 -21.76 6.41
C SER A 38 -15.44 -22.11 5.40
N PRO A 39 -14.42 -22.90 5.77
CA PRO A 39 -13.20 -23.08 4.97
C PRO A 39 -13.43 -23.67 3.58
N THR A 40 -14.41 -24.56 3.46
CA THR A 40 -14.73 -25.28 2.22
C THR A 40 -15.89 -24.68 1.45
N ALA A 41 -16.50 -23.60 1.95
CA ALA A 41 -17.61 -22.97 1.25
C ALA A 41 -17.13 -22.22 0.01
N HIS A 42 -17.96 -22.24 -1.03
CA HIS A 42 -17.82 -21.37 -2.18
C HIS A 42 -18.44 -20.02 -1.82
N LEU A 43 -17.61 -19.01 -1.58
CA LEU A 43 -18.04 -17.68 -1.12
C LEU A 43 -18.16 -16.70 -2.29
N SER A 44 -17.36 -16.88 -3.34
CA SER A 44 -17.28 -15.99 -4.50
C SER A 44 -16.63 -16.70 -5.69
N ASP A 45 -16.98 -16.31 -6.90
CA ASP A 45 -16.27 -16.73 -8.12
C ASP A 45 -14.79 -16.26 -8.13
N ARG A 46 -14.43 -15.35 -7.21
CA ARG A 46 -13.05 -14.85 -7.01
C ARG A 46 -12.30 -15.59 -5.90
N ASP A 47 -12.86 -16.65 -5.33
CA ASP A 47 -12.27 -17.37 -4.21
C ASP A 47 -10.83 -17.81 -4.46
N ALA A 48 -10.50 -18.29 -5.66
CA ALA A 48 -9.14 -18.69 -6.01
C ALA A 48 -8.14 -17.54 -5.90
N PHE A 49 -8.53 -16.34 -6.33
CA PHE A 49 -7.70 -15.14 -6.23
C PHE A 49 -7.58 -14.64 -4.80
N LEU A 50 -8.68 -14.59 -4.06
CA LEU A 50 -8.67 -14.13 -2.67
C LEU A 50 -7.87 -15.09 -1.78
N ALA A 51 -7.88 -16.40 -2.08
CA ALA A 51 -7.08 -17.42 -1.42
C ALA A 51 -5.60 -17.41 -1.80
N SER A 52 -5.21 -16.78 -2.91
CA SER A 52 -3.79 -16.64 -3.28
C SER A 52 -3.09 -15.46 -2.61
N MET A 53 -3.83 -14.63 -1.85
CA MET A 53 -3.25 -13.56 -1.04
C MET A 53 -2.32 -14.13 0.05
N PRO A 54 -1.31 -13.37 0.50
CA PRO A 54 -0.46 -13.81 1.61
C PRO A 54 -1.28 -14.13 2.85
N SER A 55 -0.81 -15.07 3.67
CA SER A 55 -1.42 -15.38 4.97
C SER A 55 -1.29 -14.23 5.97
N ASP A 56 -0.18 -13.53 5.95
CA ASP A 56 0.27 -12.59 6.98
C ASP A 56 1.36 -11.65 6.45
N PHE A 57 1.69 -10.64 7.26
CA PHE A 57 2.67 -9.60 6.94
C PHE A 57 3.63 -9.35 8.12
N PRO A 58 4.42 -10.36 8.53
CA PRO A 58 5.22 -10.29 9.75
C PRO A 58 6.40 -9.32 9.67
N THR A 59 6.73 -8.81 8.48
CA THR A 59 7.85 -7.87 8.25
C THR A 59 7.41 -6.42 8.14
N VAL A 60 6.09 -6.16 8.11
CA VAL A 60 5.57 -4.80 7.96
C VAL A 60 5.47 -4.15 9.35
N PRO A 61 6.05 -2.95 9.58
CA PRO A 61 5.99 -2.27 10.86
C PRO A 61 4.59 -2.07 11.45
N LEU A 62 3.59 -1.88 10.59
CA LEU A 62 2.20 -1.75 11.02
C LEU A 62 1.68 -3.00 11.74
N THR A 63 2.12 -4.20 11.33
CA THR A 63 1.81 -5.46 12.01
C THR A 63 2.39 -5.48 13.42
N TRP A 64 3.66 -5.09 13.57
CA TRP A 64 4.33 -5.03 14.88
C TRP A 64 3.62 -4.08 15.84
N ALA A 65 3.15 -2.93 15.34
CA ALA A 65 2.40 -1.96 16.14
C ALA A 65 1.08 -2.53 16.66
N LEU A 66 0.33 -3.27 15.85
CA LEU A 66 -0.93 -3.87 16.28
C LEU A 66 -0.71 -5.07 17.23
N GLU A 67 0.38 -5.82 17.05
CA GLU A 67 0.77 -6.94 17.92
C GLU A 67 1.42 -6.47 19.24
N GLY A 68 1.80 -5.20 19.33
CA GLY A 68 2.47 -4.62 20.49
C GLY A 68 3.96 -4.94 20.58
N ASP A 69 4.62 -5.34 19.49
CA ASP A 69 6.06 -5.55 19.43
C ASP A 69 6.80 -4.20 19.37
N THR A 70 7.05 -3.63 20.55
CA THR A 70 7.79 -2.37 20.67
C THR A 70 9.29 -2.51 20.40
N GLN A 71 9.84 -3.73 20.36
CA GLN A 71 11.28 -3.92 20.18
C GLN A 71 11.66 -3.69 18.72
N LEU A 72 10.92 -4.30 17.78
CA LEU A 72 11.16 -4.10 16.35
C LEU A 72 10.88 -2.67 15.91
N LEU A 73 9.83 -2.05 16.46
CA LEU A 73 9.52 -0.63 16.19
C LEU A 73 10.65 0.32 16.62
N LYS A 74 11.26 0.07 17.79
CA LYS A 74 12.42 0.86 18.26
C LYS A 74 13.68 0.66 17.42
N ALA A 75 13.77 -0.44 16.68
CA ALA A 75 14.88 -0.73 15.79
C ALA A 75 14.74 -0.06 14.41
N LEU A 76 13.60 0.56 14.10
CA LEU A 76 13.40 1.26 12.83
C LEU A 76 14.38 2.44 12.69
N PRO A 77 15.02 2.59 11.53
CA PRO A 77 15.74 3.82 11.21
C PRO A 77 14.83 5.05 11.31
N PRO A 78 15.35 6.24 11.68
CA PRO A 78 14.51 7.42 11.95
C PRO A 78 13.52 7.78 10.83
N LEU A 79 13.93 7.62 9.56
CA LEU A 79 13.03 7.89 8.44
C LEU A 79 11.91 6.85 8.33
N ALA A 80 12.23 5.56 8.48
CA ALA A 80 11.23 4.49 8.48
C ALA A 80 10.25 4.62 9.65
N ALA A 81 10.73 5.00 10.84
CA ALA A 81 9.87 5.27 11.99
C ALA A 81 8.86 6.40 11.71
N ARG A 82 9.31 7.53 11.15
CA ARG A 82 8.44 8.65 10.76
C ARG A 82 7.42 8.27 9.67
N LEU A 83 7.85 7.50 8.67
CA LEU A 83 6.94 7.01 7.63
C LEU A 83 5.91 6.03 8.21
N HIS A 84 6.35 5.16 9.13
CA HIS A 84 5.48 4.23 9.83
C HIS A 84 4.39 4.97 10.64
N GLU A 85 4.71 6.06 11.34
CA GLU A 85 3.72 6.86 12.05
C GLU A 85 2.60 7.36 11.11
N LYS A 86 2.95 7.79 9.89
CA LYS A 86 1.97 8.21 8.87
C LYS A 86 1.11 7.05 8.39
N VAL A 87 1.73 5.91 8.10
CA VAL A 87 1.03 4.68 7.66
C VAL A 87 0.08 4.17 8.76
N GLN A 88 0.53 4.20 10.02
CA GLN A 88 -0.31 3.84 11.16
C GLN A 88 -1.49 4.82 11.32
N ALA A 89 -1.26 6.12 11.22
CA ALA A 89 -2.35 7.10 11.27
C ALA A 89 -3.39 6.89 10.16
N ARG A 90 -2.93 6.63 8.91
CA ARG A 90 -3.79 6.32 7.77
C ARG A 90 -4.64 5.08 8.02
N PHE A 91 -4.03 4.00 8.53
CA PHE A 91 -4.75 2.77 8.86
C PHE A 91 -5.79 2.98 9.98
N GLU A 92 -5.45 3.73 11.03
CA GLU A 92 -6.39 3.98 12.14
C GLU A 92 -7.60 4.82 11.70
N GLU A 93 -7.39 5.82 10.82
CA GLU A 93 -8.47 6.58 10.20
C GLU A 93 -9.38 5.68 9.35
N ASP A 94 -8.78 4.85 8.49
CA ASP A 94 -9.50 3.90 7.66
C ASP A 94 -10.28 2.88 8.51
N TRP A 95 -9.66 2.35 9.57
CA TRP A 95 -10.31 1.43 10.50
C TRP A 95 -11.53 2.07 11.15
N CYS A 96 -11.41 3.28 11.71
CA CYS A 96 -12.53 3.98 12.34
C CYS A 96 -13.70 4.17 11.36
N ARG A 97 -13.38 4.48 10.09
CA ARG A 97 -14.39 4.64 9.04
C ARG A 97 -15.06 3.33 8.66
N LEU A 98 -14.31 2.24 8.56
CA LEU A 98 -14.81 0.91 8.21
C LEU A 98 -15.60 0.26 9.37
N GLU A 99 -15.20 0.50 10.61
CA GLU A 99 -15.89 0.04 11.82
C GLU A 99 -17.26 0.74 11.96
N ALA A 100 -17.34 2.02 11.60
CA ALA A 100 -18.58 2.81 11.67
C ALA A 100 -19.62 2.47 10.56
N LEU A 101 -19.32 1.54 9.64
CA LEU A 101 -20.25 1.15 8.59
C LEU A 101 -21.49 0.47 9.17
N ASN A 102 -22.68 0.94 8.80
CA ASN A 102 -23.94 0.29 9.16
C ASN A 102 -24.12 -1.06 8.45
N ASP A 103 -25.05 -1.89 8.94
CA ASP A 103 -25.26 -3.25 8.43
C ASP A 103 -25.67 -3.28 6.96
N ALA A 104 -26.44 -2.29 6.50
CA ALA A 104 -26.88 -2.20 5.12
C ALA A 104 -25.69 -1.96 4.17
N THR A 105 -24.76 -1.08 4.52
CA THR A 105 -23.55 -0.83 3.73
C THR A 105 -22.62 -2.04 3.76
N HIS A 106 -22.42 -2.65 4.93
CA HIS A 106 -21.63 -3.88 5.08
C HIS A 106 -22.12 -4.99 4.14
N ALA A 107 -23.43 -5.30 4.19
CA ALA A 107 -24.04 -6.31 3.34
C ALA A 107 -23.96 -5.95 1.85
N SER A 108 -24.12 -4.67 1.52
CA SER A 108 -24.05 -4.21 0.13
C SER A 108 -22.66 -4.34 -0.49
N ILE A 109 -21.59 -4.12 0.29
CA ILE A 109 -20.22 -4.31 -0.19
C ILE A 109 -19.99 -5.79 -0.50
N TRP A 110 -20.34 -6.68 0.44
CA TRP A 110 -20.17 -8.12 0.27
C TRP A 110 -20.95 -8.67 -0.93
N ALA A 111 -22.21 -8.26 -1.08
CA ALA A 111 -23.08 -8.69 -2.18
C ALA A 111 -22.52 -8.37 -3.58
N SER A 112 -21.54 -7.46 -3.68
CA SER A 112 -20.90 -7.10 -4.95
C SER A 112 -19.92 -8.17 -5.44
N ILE A 113 -19.44 -9.05 -4.56
CA ILE A 113 -18.50 -10.12 -4.90
C ILE A 113 -18.96 -11.52 -4.49
N ALA A 114 -19.89 -11.62 -3.54
CA ALA A 114 -20.30 -12.88 -2.96
C ALA A 114 -21.24 -13.69 -3.86
N SER A 115 -21.19 -15.01 -3.73
CA SER A 115 -22.21 -15.89 -4.30
C SER A 115 -23.57 -15.65 -3.64
N PRO A 116 -24.69 -15.72 -4.38
CA PRO A 116 -26.03 -15.51 -3.84
C PRO A 116 -26.32 -16.36 -2.59
N GLY A 117 -26.88 -15.74 -1.56
CA GLY A 117 -27.23 -16.43 -0.30
C GLY A 117 -26.07 -16.59 0.69
N THR A 118 -24.88 -16.06 0.37
CA THR A 118 -23.74 -16.05 1.31
C THR A 118 -23.74 -14.74 2.10
N GLU A 119 -23.90 -14.82 3.43
CA GLU A 119 -23.74 -13.67 4.31
C GLU A 119 -22.26 -13.53 4.73
N ALA A 120 -21.74 -12.30 4.70
CA ALA A 120 -20.42 -12.03 5.25
C ALA A 120 -20.52 -11.76 6.75
N LEU A 121 -19.46 -12.17 7.44
CA LEU A 121 -19.23 -11.78 8.81
C LEU A 121 -18.66 -10.37 8.87
N ARG A 122 -18.95 -9.66 9.97
CA ARG A 122 -18.23 -8.43 10.28
C ARG A 122 -16.77 -8.76 10.61
N PRO A 123 -15.81 -8.22 9.85
CA PRO A 123 -14.40 -8.49 10.07
C PRO A 123 -13.90 -7.83 11.36
N SER A 124 -12.92 -8.46 12.01
CA SER A 124 -12.18 -7.87 13.12
C SER A 124 -11.19 -6.81 12.63
N LYS A 125 -10.60 -6.03 13.56
CA LYS A 125 -9.51 -5.10 13.22
C LYS A 125 -8.30 -5.82 12.61
N ALA A 126 -8.02 -7.05 13.01
CA ALA A 126 -6.95 -7.86 12.44
C ALA A 126 -7.25 -8.32 11.01
N ASP A 127 -8.51 -8.67 10.71
CA ASP A 127 -8.94 -8.99 9.34
C ASP A 127 -8.83 -7.77 8.43
N VAL A 128 -9.23 -6.59 8.94
CA VAL A 128 -9.10 -5.33 8.19
C VAL A 128 -7.63 -4.94 8.02
N LEU A 129 -6.78 -5.08 9.03
CA LEU A 129 -5.33 -4.85 8.88
C LEU A 129 -4.76 -5.70 7.75
N TRP A 130 -5.09 -7.00 7.71
CA TRP A 130 -4.62 -7.89 6.66
C TRP A 130 -5.11 -7.47 5.28
N GLY A 131 -6.41 -7.19 5.13
CA GLY A 131 -6.96 -6.74 3.87
C GLY A 131 -6.33 -5.41 3.42
N TRP A 132 -6.10 -4.50 4.36
CA TRP A 132 -5.45 -3.21 4.13
C TRP A 132 -4.01 -3.39 3.65
N LEU A 133 -3.21 -4.24 4.29
CA LEU A 133 -1.83 -4.54 3.89
C LEU A 133 -1.75 -5.27 2.55
N CYS A 134 -2.70 -6.16 2.24
CA CYS A 134 -2.86 -6.75 0.91
C CYS A 134 -3.02 -5.66 -0.15
N VAL A 135 -3.97 -4.75 0.01
CA VAL A 135 -4.22 -3.68 -0.97
C VAL A 135 -3.02 -2.74 -1.07
N ASN A 136 -2.48 -2.31 0.06
CA ASN A 136 -1.38 -1.36 0.12
C ASN A 136 -0.12 -1.84 -0.63
N SER A 137 0.14 -3.15 -0.59
CA SER A 137 1.33 -3.75 -1.21
C SER A 137 1.11 -4.35 -2.61
N ARG A 138 -0.14 -4.49 -3.07
CA ARG A 138 -0.48 -5.21 -4.32
C ARG A 138 -1.42 -4.48 -5.27
N CYS A 139 -2.04 -3.39 -4.84
CA CYS A 139 -2.89 -2.64 -5.75
C CYS A 139 -2.04 -1.97 -6.84
N VAL A 140 -2.62 -1.88 -8.02
CA VAL A 140 -2.04 -1.19 -9.16
C VAL A 140 -2.98 -0.08 -9.58
N TYR A 141 -2.41 1.00 -10.09
CA TYR A 141 -3.18 2.06 -10.70
C TYR A 141 -3.72 1.61 -12.05
N MET A 142 -5.01 1.82 -12.29
CA MET A 142 -5.66 1.68 -13.60
C MET A 142 -6.68 2.80 -13.74
N ASP A 143 -6.64 3.57 -14.83
CA ASP A 143 -7.63 4.61 -15.06
C ASP A 143 -9.03 3.99 -15.32
N LEU A 144 -9.81 3.86 -14.25
CA LEU A 144 -11.19 3.39 -14.24
C LEU A 144 -12.18 4.55 -14.43
N ARG A 145 -11.68 5.76 -14.74
CA ARG A 145 -12.42 7.01 -14.91
C ARG A 145 -13.17 7.46 -13.65
N TYR A 146 -12.63 7.12 -12.47
CA TYR A 146 -13.07 7.72 -11.21
C TYR A 146 -12.49 9.11 -11.03
N VAL A 147 -13.23 9.97 -10.32
CA VAL A 147 -12.86 11.39 -10.13
C VAL A 147 -11.57 11.52 -9.32
N ARG A 148 -11.42 10.74 -8.25
CA ARG A 148 -10.22 10.79 -7.39
C ARG A 148 -9.17 9.82 -7.91
N HIS A 149 -7.92 10.25 -7.96
CA HIS A 149 -6.81 9.41 -8.40
C HIS A 149 -6.68 8.14 -7.55
N GLU A 150 -6.79 8.26 -6.22
CA GLU A 150 -6.74 7.11 -5.28
C GLU A 150 -7.93 6.14 -5.39
N ASP A 151 -8.99 6.52 -6.10
CA ASP A 151 -10.12 5.63 -6.39
C ASP A 151 -9.86 4.76 -7.64
N ASN A 152 -8.78 5.02 -8.37
CA ASN A 152 -8.37 4.27 -9.56
C ASN A 152 -7.35 3.16 -9.23
N PHE A 153 -7.35 2.66 -7.99
CA PHE A 153 -6.60 1.47 -7.60
C PHE A 153 -7.41 0.20 -7.84
N THR A 154 -6.76 -0.85 -8.32
CA THR A 154 -7.37 -2.16 -8.53
C THR A 154 -6.42 -3.26 -8.08
N LEU A 155 -6.97 -4.40 -7.69
CA LEU A 155 -6.20 -5.63 -7.56
C LEU A 155 -6.20 -6.35 -8.91
N ALA A 156 -5.03 -6.76 -9.37
CA ALA A 156 -4.84 -7.39 -10.67
C ALA A 156 -4.30 -8.81 -10.46
N PRO A 157 -5.18 -9.83 -10.47
CA PRO A 157 -4.77 -11.22 -10.31
C PRO A 157 -3.64 -11.60 -11.26
N LEU A 158 -2.70 -12.40 -10.77
CA LEU A 158 -1.46 -12.82 -11.44
C LEU A 158 -0.40 -11.72 -11.56
N LEU A 159 -0.79 -10.49 -11.90
CA LEU A 159 0.15 -9.37 -11.95
C LEU A 159 0.71 -9.03 -10.57
N ASP A 160 -0.14 -9.10 -9.54
CA ASP A 160 0.21 -8.84 -8.14
C ASP A 160 1.13 -9.90 -7.50
N MET A 161 1.44 -10.97 -8.23
CA MET A 161 2.45 -11.96 -7.84
C MET A 161 3.86 -11.60 -8.33
N ALA A 162 4.00 -10.64 -9.27
CA ALA A 162 5.29 -10.27 -9.82
C ALA A 162 6.08 -9.43 -8.81
N ASN A 163 7.24 -9.90 -8.39
CA ASN A 163 8.08 -9.21 -7.41
C ASN A 163 8.73 -7.93 -7.98
N HIS A 164 9.19 -7.07 -7.07
CA HIS A 164 9.94 -5.87 -7.42
C HIS A 164 11.35 -6.20 -7.94
N THR A 165 11.77 -5.54 -9.02
CA THR A 165 13.20 -5.40 -9.39
C THR A 165 13.59 -3.94 -9.52
N SER A 166 14.81 -3.60 -9.08
CA SER A 166 15.46 -2.32 -9.35
C SER A 166 16.35 -2.35 -10.60
N ALA A 167 16.57 -3.53 -11.17
CA ALA A 167 17.38 -3.71 -12.37
C ALA A 167 16.51 -3.45 -13.62
N ALA A 168 16.72 -2.30 -14.27
CA ALA A 168 15.96 -1.90 -15.46
C ALA A 168 15.98 -2.96 -16.59
N GLY A 169 17.03 -3.78 -16.69
CA GLY A 169 17.12 -4.85 -17.68
C GLY A 169 16.26 -6.09 -17.36
N GLN A 170 15.79 -6.25 -16.13
CA GLN A 170 14.95 -7.37 -15.69
C GLN A 170 13.46 -7.04 -15.65
N GLU A 171 13.10 -5.75 -15.71
CA GLU A 171 11.73 -5.28 -15.61
C GLU A 171 10.86 -5.78 -16.78
N CYS A 172 9.73 -6.42 -16.45
CA CYS A 172 8.61 -6.57 -17.36
C CYS A 172 7.70 -5.34 -17.25
N LYS A 173 7.30 -4.79 -18.40
CA LYS A 173 6.45 -3.59 -18.46
C LYS A 173 4.98 -3.98 -18.40
N VAL A 174 4.22 -3.29 -17.55
CA VAL A 174 2.76 -3.38 -17.54
C VAL A 174 2.21 -2.42 -18.60
N ARG A 175 1.34 -2.92 -19.47
CA ARG A 175 0.58 -2.12 -20.45
C ARG A 175 -0.90 -2.29 -20.19
N PHE A 176 -1.66 -1.26 -20.53
CA PHE A 176 -3.11 -1.25 -20.45
C PHE A 176 -3.68 -1.33 -21.86
N SER A 177 -4.61 -2.24 -22.07
CA SER A 177 -5.39 -2.37 -23.31
C SER A 177 -6.88 -2.34 -22.98
N GLU A 178 -7.72 -2.28 -24.01
CA GLU A 178 -9.18 -2.36 -23.81
C GLU A 178 -9.62 -3.71 -23.24
N GLU A 179 -8.78 -4.74 -23.38
CA GLU A 179 -9.04 -6.11 -22.93
C GLU A 179 -8.51 -6.38 -21.50
N GLY A 180 -7.69 -5.48 -20.94
CA GLY A 180 -7.18 -5.58 -19.58
C GLY A 180 -5.74 -5.10 -19.42
N MET A 181 -4.97 -5.83 -18.61
CA MET A 181 -3.56 -5.55 -18.34
C MET A 181 -2.67 -6.61 -19.00
N GLU A 182 -1.58 -6.17 -19.60
CA GLU A 182 -0.59 -7.01 -20.24
C GLU A 182 0.76 -6.87 -19.53
N LEU A 183 1.40 -7.99 -19.20
CA LEU A 183 2.75 -8.01 -18.65
C LEU A 183 3.75 -8.39 -19.74
N CYS A 184 4.53 -7.42 -20.21
CA CYS A 184 5.41 -7.55 -21.37
C CYS A 184 6.89 -7.62 -20.97
N ALA A 185 7.51 -8.78 -21.16
CA ALA A 185 8.96 -8.92 -21.00
C ALA A 185 9.72 -8.03 -21.99
N GLN A 186 10.70 -7.28 -21.50
CA GLN A 186 11.59 -6.45 -22.32
C GLN A 186 12.87 -7.18 -22.74
N ARG A 187 12.98 -8.46 -22.35
CA ARG A 187 14.10 -9.36 -22.62
C ARG A 187 13.58 -10.75 -22.98
N ALA A 188 14.42 -11.58 -23.58
CA ALA A 188 14.14 -13.00 -23.69
C ALA A 188 14.09 -13.61 -22.27
N LEU A 189 13.01 -14.34 -21.99
CA LEU A 189 12.86 -15.14 -20.76
C LEU A 189 13.24 -16.59 -21.05
N ARG A 190 13.93 -17.22 -20.11
CA ARG A 190 14.20 -18.67 -20.10
C ARG A 190 13.29 -19.35 -19.09
N GLU A 191 13.12 -20.66 -19.25
CA GLU A 191 12.46 -21.46 -18.21
C GLU A 191 13.21 -21.29 -16.87
N GLY A 192 12.45 -21.01 -15.82
CA GLY A 192 12.99 -20.71 -14.48
C GLY A 192 13.36 -19.25 -14.23
N ASP A 193 13.32 -18.36 -15.24
CA ASP A 193 13.51 -16.93 -15.02
C ASP A 193 12.33 -16.34 -14.25
N GLU A 194 12.65 -15.55 -13.22
CA GLU A 194 11.64 -14.76 -12.53
C GLU A 194 11.12 -13.61 -13.40
N VAL A 195 9.82 -13.37 -13.30
CA VAL A 195 9.12 -12.26 -13.94
C VAL A 195 8.89 -11.18 -12.89
N CYS A 196 9.62 -10.07 -13.02
CA CYS A 196 9.58 -8.96 -12.07
C CYS A 196 9.02 -7.69 -12.71
N ILE A 197 8.50 -6.79 -11.88
CA ILE A 197 8.07 -5.44 -12.28
C ILE A 197 8.76 -4.38 -11.40
N THR A 198 8.64 -3.11 -11.76
CA THR A 198 9.11 -1.99 -10.92
C THR A 198 7.90 -1.39 -10.20
N TYR A 199 7.87 -1.48 -8.86
CA TYR A 199 6.78 -0.89 -8.07
C TYR A 199 6.84 0.64 -8.06
N GLY A 200 8.03 1.20 -8.23
CA GLY A 200 8.28 2.63 -8.30
C GLY A 200 9.70 2.96 -7.83
N PRO A 201 10.12 4.23 -7.96
CA PRO A 201 11.41 4.69 -7.47
C PRO A 201 11.37 4.88 -5.93
N HIS A 202 11.29 3.77 -5.19
CA HIS A 202 11.09 3.78 -3.75
C HIS A 202 12.40 3.52 -2.98
N ALA A 203 12.67 4.38 -2.00
CA ALA A 203 13.70 4.15 -1.00
C ALA A 203 13.35 2.98 -0.08
N ASN A 204 14.36 2.40 0.55
CA ASN A 204 14.20 1.28 1.47
C ASN A 204 13.27 1.58 2.66
N ALA A 205 13.17 2.85 3.10
CA ALA A 205 12.23 3.22 4.15
C ALA A 205 10.76 3.04 3.70
N THR A 206 10.44 3.44 2.47
CA THR A 206 9.11 3.24 1.88
C THR A 206 8.83 1.77 1.59
N LEU A 207 9.80 1.05 1.01
CA LEU A 207 9.66 -0.39 0.74
C LEU A 207 9.38 -1.19 2.02
N LEU A 208 10.05 -0.85 3.13
CA LEU A 208 9.82 -1.53 4.40
C LEU A 208 8.44 -1.23 4.96
N VAL A 209 8.06 0.05 5.02
CA VAL A 209 6.85 0.48 5.71
C VAL A 209 5.58 0.15 4.92
N GLU A 210 5.60 0.29 3.59
CA GLU A 210 4.42 0.09 2.74
C GLU A 210 4.35 -1.35 2.16
N TYR A 211 5.49 -2.01 1.94
CA TYR A 211 5.55 -3.34 1.28
C TYR A 211 6.17 -4.46 2.12
N GLY A 212 6.85 -4.15 3.23
CA GLY A 212 7.43 -5.16 4.13
C GLY A 212 8.75 -5.77 3.66
N PHE A 213 9.51 -5.13 2.78
CA PHE A 213 10.82 -5.63 2.34
C PHE A 213 11.85 -4.53 2.11
N LEU A 214 13.11 -4.92 1.91
CA LEU A 214 14.23 -4.02 1.65
C LEU A 214 15.00 -4.53 0.41
N ILE A 215 15.57 -3.61 -0.37
CA ILE A 215 16.60 -3.97 -1.36
C ILE A 215 17.92 -4.03 -0.62
N ALA A 216 18.47 -5.25 -0.51
CA ALA A 216 19.72 -5.50 0.17
C ALA A 216 20.90 -4.92 -0.63
N HIS A 217 21.86 -4.36 0.10
CA HIS A 217 23.21 -4.10 -0.39
C HIS A 217 24.03 -5.37 -0.20
N GLN A 218 24.78 -5.82 -1.22
CA GLN A 218 25.74 -6.91 -1.02
C GLN A 218 27.02 -6.28 -0.45
N GLU A 219 27.41 -6.64 0.77
CA GLU A 219 28.68 -6.19 1.33
C GLU A 219 29.84 -6.87 0.57
N GLY A 220 30.39 -6.20 -0.46
CA GLY A 220 31.38 -6.82 -1.37
C GLY A 220 32.16 -5.89 -2.31
N THR A 221 33.27 -5.34 -1.82
CA THR A 221 34.57 -5.06 -2.50
C THR A 221 34.69 -4.11 -3.72
N GLY A 222 33.63 -3.44 -4.18
CA GLY A 222 33.74 -2.46 -5.28
C GLY A 222 33.50 -1.01 -4.85
N ASP A 223 34.10 -0.05 -5.55
CA ASP A 223 33.79 1.40 -5.45
C ASP A 223 32.40 1.77 -6.03
N VAL A 224 31.60 0.78 -6.45
CA VAL A 224 30.32 0.96 -7.13
C VAL A 224 29.18 0.58 -6.19
N TRP A 225 28.25 1.51 -5.99
CA TRP A 225 27.02 1.27 -5.23
C TRP A 225 26.13 0.23 -5.95
N ASP A 226 25.82 -0.87 -5.28
CA ASP A 226 24.94 -1.95 -5.74
C ASP A 226 23.70 -2.12 -4.85
N GLY A 227 23.49 -1.21 -3.89
CA GLY A 227 22.29 -1.17 -3.05
C GLY A 227 21.09 -0.54 -3.79
N ASN A 228 20.05 -0.17 -3.03
CA ASN A 228 18.88 0.48 -3.60
C ASN A 228 19.28 1.74 -4.42
N PRO A 229 19.00 1.81 -5.74
CA PRO A 229 19.36 2.97 -6.56
C PRO A 229 18.57 4.24 -6.21
N HIS A 230 17.49 4.09 -5.43
CA HIS A 230 16.66 5.17 -4.90
C HIS A 230 16.91 5.38 -3.40
N ALA A 231 18.08 4.99 -2.89
CA ALA A 231 18.45 5.27 -1.51
C ALA A 231 18.43 6.78 -1.22
N GLU A 232 17.91 7.14 -0.05
CA GLU A 232 17.78 8.52 0.40
C GLU A 232 18.88 8.85 1.41
N LEU A 233 19.40 10.09 1.32
CA LEU A 233 20.32 10.63 2.31
C LEU A 233 19.56 11.59 3.21
N VAL A 234 19.47 11.25 4.50
CA VAL A 234 18.84 12.12 5.51
C VAL A 234 19.87 13.12 6.02
N VAL A 235 19.77 14.37 5.55
CA VAL A 235 20.67 15.46 5.94
C VAL A 235 20.00 16.48 6.87
N ASP A 236 18.75 16.26 7.26
CA ASP A 236 17.92 17.15 8.09
C ASP A 236 18.69 17.68 9.31
N ASN A 237 19.32 16.76 10.07
CA ASN A 237 20.03 17.11 11.30
C ASN A 237 21.27 17.96 11.02
N ALA A 238 22.03 17.63 9.97
CA ALA A 238 23.22 18.39 9.60
C ALA A 238 22.86 19.81 9.11
N ILE A 239 21.75 19.94 8.38
CA ILE A 239 21.23 21.24 7.96
C ILE A 239 20.73 22.03 9.18
N ALA A 240 19.97 21.40 10.07
CA ALA A 240 19.45 22.03 11.28
C ALA A 240 20.56 22.48 12.23
N GLU A 241 21.64 21.71 12.37
CA GLU A 241 22.84 22.11 13.12
C GLU A 241 23.53 23.30 12.49
N ARG A 242 23.69 23.29 11.16
CA ARG A 242 24.28 24.41 10.42
C ARG A 242 23.46 25.68 10.59
N PHE A 243 22.14 25.61 10.50
CA PHE A 243 21.27 26.77 10.71
C PHE A 243 21.33 27.24 12.16
N ARG A 244 21.32 26.35 13.15
CA ARG A 244 21.51 26.75 14.56
C ARG A 244 22.82 27.53 14.78
N ALA A 245 23.90 27.17 14.08
CA ALA A 245 25.17 27.89 14.17
C ALA A 245 25.15 29.30 13.53
N GLU A 246 24.15 29.62 12.71
CA GLU A 246 23.99 30.93 12.04
C GLU A 246 23.17 31.94 12.86
N GLY A 247 22.74 31.60 14.08
CA GLY A 247 21.97 32.49 14.95
C GLY A 247 20.65 32.94 14.31
N ASP A 248 20.36 34.25 14.35
CA ASP A 248 19.10 34.84 13.86
C ASP A 248 18.83 34.52 12.38
N MET A 249 19.88 34.49 11.55
CA MET A 249 19.76 34.14 10.13
C MET A 249 19.33 32.69 9.94
N GLY A 250 19.86 31.78 10.75
CA GLY A 250 19.48 30.38 10.70
C GLY A 250 18.07 30.11 11.22
N ALA A 251 17.65 30.84 12.26
CA ALA A 251 16.27 30.80 12.75
C ALA A 251 15.28 31.26 11.66
N TRP A 252 15.61 32.35 10.96
CA TRP A 252 14.81 32.81 9.82
C TRP A 252 14.74 31.77 8.69
N LYS A 253 15.87 31.10 8.37
CA LYS A 253 15.89 30.02 7.35
C LYS A 253 15.04 28.82 7.74
N MET A 254 15.10 28.38 9.01
CA MET A 254 14.24 27.29 9.51
C MET A 254 12.76 27.65 9.39
N GLN A 255 12.38 28.83 9.86
CA GLN A 255 11.01 29.33 9.75
C GLN A 255 10.54 29.38 8.27
N ARG A 256 11.40 29.81 7.36
CA ARG A 256 11.06 29.86 5.93
C ARG A 256 10.83 28.47 5.35
N LEU A 257 11.63 27.48 5.75
CA LEU A 257 11.39 26.10 5.35
C LEU A 257 10.08 25.56 5.91
N GLU A 258 9.70 25.92 7.13
CA GLU A 258 8.41 25.56 7.74
C GLU A 258 7.22 26.16 6.98
N GLU A 259 7.25 27.45 6.72
CA GLU A 259 6.19 28.16 5.98
C GLU A 259 5.99 27.61 4.56
N GLU A 260 7.07 27.21 3.91
CA GLU A 260 7.03 26.67 2.54
C GLU A 260 6.81 25.15 2.50
N GLY A 261 6.66 24.49 3.65
CA GLY A 261 6.40 23.05 3.75
C GLY A 261 7.62 22.17 3.44
N TYR A 262 8.84 22.72 3.50
CA TYR A 262 10.10 21.99 3.33
C TYR A 262 10.71 21.51 4.66
N SER A 263 10.15 21.89 5.82
CA SER A 263 10.62 21.43 7.13
C SER A 263 9.96 20.11 7.53
N GLY A 264 10.77 19.07 7.71
CA GLY A 264 10.25 17.70 7.77
C GLY A 264 9.70 17.30 6.41
N TYR A 265 9.81 16.03 6.05
CA TYR A 265 9.32 15.54 4.76
C TYR A 265 7.77 15.62 4.72
N ALA A 266 7.22 16.80 4.44
CA ALA A 266 5.90 16.98 3.89
C ALA A 266 6.05 16.77 2.38
N THR A 267 6.04 15.52 1.95
CA THR A 267 5.74 15.21 0.55
C THR A 267 4.25 15.43 0.37
N THR A 268 3.86 16.69 0.13
CA THR A 268 2.64 16.99 -0.60
C THR A 268 2.81 16.49 -2.03
N ARG A 269 2.07 15.43 -2.36
CA ARG A 269 1.41 15.27 -3.65
C ARG A 269 0.07 14.61 -3.44
#